data_AF-A0A382Y2R8-F1
#
_entry.id   AF-A0A382Y2R8-F1
#
_cell.length_a   1.000
_cell.length_b   1.000
_cell.length_c   1.000
_cell.angle_alpha   90.00
_cell.angle_beta   90.00
_cell.angle_gamma   90.00
#
_symmetry.space_group_name_H-M   'P 1'
#
loop_
_entity.id
_entity.type
_entity.pdbx_description
1 polymer ?
#
loop_
_entity_poly.entity_id
_entity_poly.type
_entity_poly.pdbx_seq_one_letter_code
_entity_poly.pdbx_strand_id
1 'polypeptide(L)'
;MRIAYQGVTGAYSEAAALRLNPSADVLPQPEFEDVFAAVAECRATHGILPIENTIGGTIHRNYDLLLENALLIVGEVKLPIVHNLIVLEGTPIEQVR
;
A
#
# COMPACT_ATOMS: atom_id res chain seq x y z
N MET A 1 -9.15 1.45 13.53
CA MET A 1 -8.96 2.16 12.24
C MET A 1 -8.87 1.10 11.17
N ARG A 2 -9.69 1.19 10.11
CA ARG A 2 -9.65 0.24 9.00
C ARG A 2 -9.05 0.91 7.77
N ILE A 3 -7.95 0.38 7.25
CA ILE A 3 -7.15 1.01 6.20
C ILE A 3 -7.15 0.12 4.96
N ALA A 4 -7.76 0.60 3.88
CA ALA A 4 -7.68 -0.04 2.58
C ALA A 4 -6.34 0.26 1.90
N TYR A 5 -5.77 -0.71 1.20
CA TYR A 5 -4.52 -0.55 0.47
C TYR A 5 -4.52 -1.41 -0.80
N GLN A 6 -3.80 -0.97 -1.83
CA GLN A 6 -3.65 -1.77 -3.05
C GLN A 6 -2.56 -2.82 -2.87
N GLY A 7 -2.87 -4.07 -3.22
CA GLY A 7 -1.98 -5.21 -3.19
C GLY A 7 -2.50 -6.36 -2.33
N VAL A 8 -1.57 -7.19 -1.86
CA VAL A 8 -1.83 -8.39 -1.04
C VAL A 8 -1.14 -8.28 0.33
N THR A 9 -1.44 -9.18 1.25
CA THR A 9 -0.70 -9.29 2.52
C THR A 9 0.79 -9.49 2.26
N GLY A 10 1.62 -8.74 2.99
CA GLY A 10 3.07 -8.66 2.83
C GLY A 10 3.54 -7.56 1.87
N ALA A 11 2.65 -6.85 1.18
CA ALA A 11 3.02 -5.73 0.32
C ALA A 11 3.54 -4.52 1.11
N TYR A 12 4.36 -3.68 0.48
CA TYR A 12 4.85 -2.45 1.11
C TYR A 12 3.73 -1.48 1.51
N SER A 13 2.61 -1.47 0.79
CA SER A 13 1.42 -0.68 1.14
C SER A 13 0.79 -1.13 2.45
N GLU A 14 0.79 -2.44 2.76
CA GLU A 14 0.38 -2.96 4.06
C GLU A 14 1.34 -2.51 5.16
N ALA A 15 2.65 -2.64 4.92
CA ALA A 15 3.67 -2.16 5.85
C ALA A 15 3.55 -0.66 6.13
N ALA A 16 3.19 0.14 5.12
CA ALA A 16 2.92 1.57 5.29
C ALA A 16 1.68 1.81 6.16
N ALA A 17 0.61 1.04 5.98
CA ALA A 17 -0.60 1.13 6.80
C ALA A 17 -0.30 0.83 8.27
N LEU A 18 0.44 -0.26 8.52
CA LEU A 18 0.84 -0.68 9.85
C LEU A 18 1.88 0.26 10.48
N ARG A 19 2.70 0.94 9.68
CA ARG A 19 3.61 1.99 10.17
C ARG A 19 2.85 3.22 10.66
N LEU A 20 1.75 3.58 9.98
CA LEU A 20 0.88 4.68 10.40
C LEU A 20 0.10 4.31 11.67
N ASN A 21 -0.42 3.08 11.74
CA ASN A 21 -1.10 2.56 12.92
C ASN A 21 -0.84 1.04 13.06
N PRO A 22 -0.01 0.62 14.02
CA PRO A 22 0.33 -0.79 14.23
C PRO A 22 -0.85 -1.70 14.58
N SER A 23 -1.97 -1.13 15.02
CA SER A 23 -3.20 -1.86 15.37
C SER A 23 -4.32 -1.64 14.35
N ALA A 24 -3.99 -1.17 13.14
CA ALA A 24 -4.96 -1.03 12.07
C ALA A 24 -5.49 -2.40 11.61
N ASP A 25 -6.79 -2.44 11.30
CA ASP A 25 -7.38 -3.50 10.49
C ASP A 25 -7.10 -3.18 9.01
N VAL A 26 -6.25 -3.98 8.36
CA VAL A 26 -5.79 -3.72 6.99
C VAL A 26 -6.65 -4.48 5.99
N LEU A 27 -7.08 -3.78 4.93
CA LEU A 27 -7.99 -4.31 3.92
C LEU A 27 -7.32 -4.28 2.53
N PRO A 28 -6.79 -5.42 2.04
CA PRO A 28 -6.21 -5.48 0.70
C PRO A 28 -7.27 -5.24 -0.38
N GLN A 29 -6.86 -4.56 -1.44
CA GLN A 29 -7.64 -4.28 -2.64
C GLN A 29 -6.81 -4.59 -3.89
N PRO A 30 -7.42 -5.09 -4.97
CA PRO A 30 -6.67 -5.48 -6.15
C PRO A 30 -6.12 -4.28 -6.92
N GLU A 31 -6.93 -3.23 -7.12
CA GLU A 31 -6.53 -2.02 -7.83
C GLU A 31 -6.57 -0.77 -6.94
N PHE A 32 -6.01 0.35 -7.42
CA PHE A 32 -6.03 1.60 -6.67
C PHE A 32 -7.46 2.15 -6.54
N GLU A 33 -8.24 2.07 -7.61
CA GLU A 33 -9.65 2.46 -7.70
C GLU A 33 -10.48 1.81 -6.59
N ASP A 34 -10.21 0.54 -6.30
CA ASP A 34 -10.91 -0.21 -5.26
C ASP A 34 -10.59 0.30 -3.85
N VAL A 35 -9.41 0.89 -3.63
CA VAL A 35 -9.06 1.59 -2.38
C VAL A 35 -9.93 2.83 -2.22
N PHE A 36 -10.07 3.64 -3.28
CA PHE A 36 -10.94 4.82 -3.28
C PHE A 36 -12.40 4.43 -3.03
N ALA A 37 -12.90 3.42 -3.76
CA ALA A 37 -14.24 2.88 -3.58
C ALA A 37 -14.46 2.36 -2.15
N ALA A 38 -13.46 1.67 -1.57
CA ALA A 38 -13.57 1.18 -0.20
C ALA A 38 -13.77 2.28 0.84
N VAL A 39 -13.13 3.43 0.65
CA VAL A 39 -13.31 4.59 1.54
C VAL A 39 -14.64 5.29 1.26
N ALA A 40 -14.96 5.53 -0.02
CA ALA A 40 -16.20 6.21 -0.42
C ALA A 40 -17.46 5.44 0.03
N GLU A 41 -17.43 4.10 -0.05
CA GLU A 41 -18.52 3.21 0.36
C GLU A 41 -18.49 2.87 1.86
N CYS A 42 -17.63 3.53 2.65
CA CYS A 42 -17.48 3.30 4.09
C CYS A 42 -17.09 1.86 4.49
N ARG A 43 -16.58 1.06 3.54
CA ARG A 43 -16.02 -0.29 3.83
C ARG A 43 -14.70 -0.20 4.58
N ALA A 44 -13.95 0.88 4.38
CA ALA A 44 -12.75 1.26 5.11
C ALA A 44 -12.88 2.71 5.62
N THR A 45 -12.21 3.01 6.73
CA THR A 45 -12.19 4.37 7.29
C THR A 45 -11.17 5.27 6.60
N HIS A 46 -10.12 4.67 6.05
CA HIS A 46 -8.99 5.35 5.41
C HIS A 46 -8.48 4.50 4.25
N GLY A 47 -7.83 5.14 3.29
CA GLY A 47 -7.05 4.50 2.25
C GLY A 47 -5.59 4.91 2.38
N ILE A 48 -4.67 4.01 2.05
CA ILE A 48 -3.25 4.34 1.90
C ILE A 48 -2.82 4.07 0.47
N LEU A 49 -2.17 5.07 -0.13
CA LEU A 49 -1.80 5.07 -1.54
C LEU A 49 -0.34 5.54 -1.66
N PRO A 50 0.49 4.86 -2.46
CA PRO A 50 1.80 5.38 -2.79
C PRO A 50 1.64 6.55 -3.78
N ILE A 51 2.24 7.69 -3.45
CA ILE A 51 2.16 8.90 -4.28
C ILE A 51 3.43 9.10 -5.11
N GLU A 52 4.60 8.76 -4.54
CA GLU A 52 5.91 8.87 -5.17
C GLU A 52 6.82 7.75 -4.65
N ASN A 53 7.75 7.29 -5.49
CA ASN A 53 8.86 6.46 -5.07
C ASN A 53 10.18 6.93 -5.74
N THR A 54 11.32 6.57 -5.15
CA THR A 54 12.63 7.08 -5.58
C THR A 54 13.18 6.47 -6.87
N ILE A 55 12.57 5.39 -7.38
CA ILE A 55 13.08 4.63 -8.54
C ILE A 55 12.27 4.97 -9.80
N GLY A 56 10.95 4.85 -9.72
CA GLY A 56 9.99 5.12 -10.79
C GLY A 56 9.32 6.49 -10.70
N GLY A 57 9.61 7.29 -9.66
CA GLY A 57 9.08 8.63 -9.49
C GLY A 57 7.60 8.66 -9.08
N THR A 58 6.90 9.68 -9.55
CA THR A 58 5.51 9.99 -9.22
C THR A 58 4.52 8.98 -9.82
N ILE A 59 3.56 8.53 -9.01
CA ILE A 59 2.48 7.64 -9.43
C ILE A 59 1.27 8.49 -9.81
N HIS A 60 1.30 9.05 -11.03
CA HIS A 60 0.29 9.99 -11.54
C HIS A 60 -1.15 9.47 -11.43
N ARG A 61 -1.37 8.17 -11.63
CA ARG A 61 -2.70 7.56 -11.50
C ARG A 61 -3.37 7.85 -10.16
N ASN A 62 -2.61 7.87 -9.06
CA ASN A 62 -3.18 8.15 -7.74
C ASN A 62 -3.51 9.63 -7.55
N TYR A 63 -2.85 10.54 -8.27
CA TYR A 63 -3.25 11.94 -8.33
C TYR A 63 -4.55 12.12 -9.09
N ASP A 64 -4.68 11.46 -10.24
CA ASP A 64 -5.92 11.50 -11.04
C ASP A 64 -7.10 11.00 -10.20
N LEU A 65 -6.93 9.86 -9.52
CA LEU A 65 -7.98 9.31 -8.65
C LEU A 65 -8.32 10.23 -7.45
N LEU A 66 -7.34 10.95 -6.90
CA LEU A 66 -7.60 11.97 -5.86
C LEU A 66 -8.41 13.16 -6.39
N LEU A 67 -8.24 13.53 -7.68
CA LEU A 67 -9.03 14.59 -8.31
C LEU A 67 -10.44 14.11 -8.69
N GLU A 68 -10.58 12.84 -9.07
CA GLU A 68 -11.86 12.24 -9.44
C GLU A 68 -12.78 11.92 -8.24
N ASN A 69 -12.21 11.77 -7.05
CA ASN A 69 -12.93 11.40 -5.84
C ASN A 69 -12.93 12.53 -4.80
N ALA A 70 -14.05 12.71 -4.10
CA ALA A 70 -14.18 13.71 -3.03
C ALA A 70 -13.58 13.21 -1.69
N LEU A 71 -12.31 12.80 -1.71
CA LEU A 71 -11.55 12.36 -0.53
C LEU A 71 -10.49 13.39 -0.14
N LEU A 72 -10.14 13.43 1.14
CA LEU A 72 -9.16 14.35 1.69
C LEU A 72 -7.90 13.59 2.12
N ILE A 73 -6.73 14.17 1.84
CA ILE A 73 -5.47 13.69 2.39
C ILE A 73 -5.39 14.12 3.86
N VAL A 74 -5.32 13.15 4.77
CA VAL A 74 -5.30 13.39 6.23
C VAL A 74 -3.96 13.09 6.89
N GLY A 75 -2.96 12.65 6.11
CA GLY A 75 -1.64 12.33 6.61
C GLY A 75 -0.72 11.80 5.52
N GLU A 76 0.55 11.61 5.88
CA GLU A 76 1.58 11.03 5.01
C GLU A 76 2.45 10.05 5.79
N VAL A 77 3.07 9.11 5.07
CA VAL A 77 4.09 8.22 5.62
C VAL A 77 5.19 7.98 4.58
N LYS A 78 6.44 8.03 5.03
CA LYS A 78 7.60 7.65 4.24
C LYS A 78 8.08 6.28 4.71
N LEU A 79 8.19 5.34 3.78
CA LEU A 79 8.62 3.98 4.04
C LEU A 79 9.91 3.68 3.27
N PRO A 80 11.06 3.47 3.95
CA PRO A 80 12.26 2.97 3.30
C PRO A 80 12.03 1.56 2.76
N ILE A 81 12.29 1.36 1.48
CA ILE A 81 12.08 0.08 0.80
C ILE A 81 13.36 -0.76 0.90
N VAL A 82 13.23 -1.96 1.47
CA VAL A 82 14.31 -2.94 1.62
C VAL A 82 13.87 -4.24 0.97
N HIS A 83 14.46 -4.55 -0.19
CA HIS A 83 14.21 -5.81 -0.88
C HIS A 83 14.94 -6.96 -0.19
N ASN A 84 14.26 -8.09 -0.03
CA ASN A 84 14.80 -9.29 0.58
C ASN A 84 14.79 -10.43 -0.44
N LEU A 85 15.90 -11.17 -0.53
CA LEU A 85 15.93 -12.45 -1.23
C LEU A 85 15.34 -13.52 -0.28
N ILE A 86 14.23 -14.12 -0.67
CA ILE A 86 13.51 -15.12 0.14
C ILE A 86 13.54 -16.44 -0.61
N VAL A 87 13.91 -17.51 0.11
CA VAL A 87 13.97 -18.88 -0.40
C VAL A 87 13.23 -19.82 0.55
N LEU A 88 12.90 -21.03 0.07
CA LEU A 88 12.39 -22.08 0.94
C LEU A 88 13.47 -22.49 1.95
N GLU A 89 13.05 -22.89 3.15
CA GLU A 89 13.96 -23.34 4.19
C GLU A 89 14.88 -24.47 3.69
N GLY A 90 16.17 -24.37 4.00
CA GLY A 90 17.20 -25.32 3.54
C GLY A 90 17.68 -25.12 2.11
N THR A 91 17.14 -24.16 1.34
CA THR A 91 17.63 -23.84 0.00
C THR A 91 18.99 -23.13 0.10
N PRO A 92 20.08 -23.73 -0.42
CA PRO A 92 21.39 -23.09 -0.40
C PRO A 92 21.49 -22.03 -1.50
N ILE A 93 22.30 -20.98 -1.28
CA ILE A 93 22.39 -19.81 -2.17
C ILE A 93 22.83 -20.18 -3.59
N GLU A 94 23.63 -21.23 -3.74
CA GLU A 94 24.14 -21.73 -5.01
C GLU A 94 23.04 -22.35 -5.90
N GLN A 95 21.86 -22.66 -5.33
CA GLN A 95 20.71 -23.17 -6.08
C GLN A 95 19.76 -22.07 -6.55
N VAL A 96 19.93 -20.82 -6.11
CA VAL A 96 19.17 -19.66 -6.59
C VAL A 96 19.69 -19.27 -7.97
N ARG A 97 18.83 -19.35 -9.00
CA ARG A 97 19.18 -19.09 -10.40
C ARG A 97 18.45 -17.88 -10.96
#